data_AF-A0A2V8VKJ0-F1
#
_entry.id   AF-A0A2V8VKJ0-F1
#
_cell.length_a   1.000
_cell.length_b   1.000
_cell.length_c   1.000
_cell.angle_alpha   90.00
_cell.angle_beta   90.00
_cell.angle_gamma   90.00
#
_symmetry.space_group_name_H-M   'P 1'
#
loop_
_entity.id
_entity.type
_entity.pdbx_description
1 polymer ?
#
loop_
_entity_poly.entity_id
_entity_poly.type
_entity_poly.pdbx_seq_one_letter_code
_entity_poly.pdbx_strand_id
1 'polypeptide(L)'
;MGGDLRDSAIRASMADLVSAVTGLQQSGQMDVSQALKNLAERVLGCDLLPQTRQEIIENLVFVGQQAQILPEKRKRGVVKAVLSYIKHVMQPVEPLHDAWHTHGRTLENFFHF
;
A
#
# COMPACT_ATOMS: atom_id res chain seq x y z
N MET A 1 -17.42 -12.77 17.90
CA MET A 1 -17.21 -13.50 16.64
C MET A 1 -16.75 -12.64 15.46
N GLY A 2 -17.01 -11.32 15.40
CA GLY A 2 -16.56 -10.48 14.27
C GLY A 2 -15.10 -10.00 14.30
N GLY A 3 -14.42 -10.04 15.46
CA GLY A 3 -13.02 -9.63 15.60
C GLY A 3 -12.05 -10.60 14.92
N ASP A 4 -12.17 -11.90 15.20
CA ASP A 4 -11.27 -12.94 14.68
C ASP A 4 -11.22 -13.00 13.15
N LEU A 5 -12.37 -12.77 12.49
CA LEU A 5 -12.48 -12.74 11.04
C LEU A 5 -11.78 -11.52 10.44
N ARG A 6 -11.90 -10.34 11.06
CA ARG A 6 -11.24 -9.10 10.60
C ARG A 6 -9.73 -9.19 10.78
N ASP A 7 -9.28 -9.73 11.91
CA ASP A 7 -7.86 -9.94 12.15
C ASP A 7 -7.29 -10.99 11.20
N SER A 8 -8.08 -12.01 10.84
CA SER A 8 -7.70 -12.96 9.78
C SER A 8 -7.57 -12.32 8.41
N ALA A 9 -8.49 -11.41 8.05
CA ALA A 9 -8.44 -10.71 6.78
C ALA A 9 -7.21 -9.80 6.68
N ILE A 10 -6.92 -9.00 7.72
CA ILE A 10 -5.72 -8.16 7.77
C ILE A 10 -4.44 -9.00 7.63
N ARG A 11 -4.36 -10.16 8.31
CA ARG A 11 -3.21 -11.07 8.16
C ARG A 11 -3.06 -11.59 6.73
N ALA A 12 -4.17 -11.91 6.06
CA ALA A 12 -4.15 -12.35 4.67
C ALA A 12 -3.65 -11.22 3.73
N SER A 13 -4.20 -10.01 3.85
CA SER A 13 -3.76 -8.86 3.05
C SER A 13 -2.27 -8.54 3.28
N MET A 14 -1.77 -8.72 4.51
CA MET A 14 -0.35 -8.57 4.80
C MET A 14 0.53 -9.66 4.16
N ALA A 15 0.06 -10.91 4.10
CA ALA A 15 0.77 -11.96 3.39
C ALA A 15 0.87 -11.65 1.88
N ASP A 16 -0.21 -11.14 1.29
CA ASP A 16 -0.22 -10.70 -0.11
C ASP A 16 0.74 -9.52 -0.34
N LEU A 17 0.81 -8.60 0.62
CA LEU A 17 1.75 -7.47 0.56
C LEU A 17 3.20 -7.97 0.59
N VAL A 18 3.52 -8.92 1.47
CA VAL A 18 4.86 -9.51 1.56
C VAL A 18 5.24 -10.17 0.23
N SER A 19 4.32 -10.90 -0.39
CA SER A 19 4.50 -11.45 -1.74
C SER A 19 4.79 -10.36 -2.77
N ALA A 20 4.01 -9.28 -2.77
CA ALA A 20 4.21 -8.16 -3.70
C ALA A 20 5.55 -7.44 -3.50
N VAL A 21 5.94 -7.18 -2.25
CA VAL A 21 7.24 -6.59 -1.86
C VAL A 21 8.38 -7.50 -2.32
N THR A 22 8.27 -8.82 -2.11
CA THR A 22 9.28 -9.80 -2.52
C THR A 22 9.46 -9.81 -4.03
N GLY A 23 8.36 -9.82 -4.80
CA GLY A 23 8.42 -9.76 -6.27
C GLY A 23 9.08 -8.47 -6.79
N LEU A 24 8.83 -7.34 -6.14
CA LEU A 24 9.50 -6.07 -6.47
C LEU A 24 11.00 -6.09 -6.17
N GLN A 25 11.41 -6.64 -5.02
CA GLN A 25 12.82 -6.79 -4.68
C GLN A 25 13.55 -7.69 -5.68
N GLN A 26 12.95 -8.82 -6.06
CA GLN A 26 13.49 -9.72 -7.08
C GLN A 26 13.60 -9.05 -8.46
N SER A 27 12.72 -8.09 -8.75
CA SER A 27 12.72 -7.30 -9.99
C SER A 27 13.63 -6.06 -9.92
N GLY A 28 14.40 -5.88 -8.83
CA GLY A 28 15.30 -4.74 -8.63
C GLY A 28 14.62 -3.43 -8.21
N GLN A 29 13.30 -3.44 -7.94
CA GLN A 29 12.52 -2.26 -7.56
C GLN A 29 12.57 -1.99 -6.04
N MET A 30 13.78 -1.82 -5.51
CA MET A 30 14.03 -1.74 -4.07
C MET A 30 13.29 -0.57 -3.41
N ASP A 31 13.34 0.62 -4.00
CA ASP A 31 12.72 1.83 -3.43
C ASP A 31 11.19 1.69 -3.32
N VAL A 32 10.55 1.13 -4.35
CA VAL A 32 9.09 0.88 -4.35
C VAL A 32 8.73 -0.16 -3.30
N SER A 33 9.50 -1.25 -3.24
CA SER A 33 9.28 -2.32 -2.26
C SER A 33 9.38 -1.82 -0.82
N GLN A 34 10.35 -0.95 -0.54
CA GLN A 34 10.56 -0.38 0.79
C GLN A 34 9.47 0.63 1.14
N ALA A 35 9.06 1.46 0.18
CA ALA A 35 7.96 2.40 0.37
C ALA A 35 6.65 1.68 0.73
N LEU A 36 6.31 0.60 0.02
CA LEU A 36 5.11 -0.20 0.31
C LEU A 36 5.17 -0.83 1.70
N LYS A 37 6.32 -1.43 2.05
CA LYS A 37 6.53 -2.04 3.37
C LYS A 37 6.33 -1.01 4.49
N ASN A 38 7.00 0.14 4.39
CA ASN A 38 6.93 1.18 5.42
C ASN A 38 5.53 1.76 5.59
N LEU A 39 4.80 2.00 4.48
CA LEU A 39 3.43 2.49 4.53
C LEU A 39 2.52 1.47 5.23
N ALA A 40 2.61 0.19 4.88
CA ALA A 40 1.77 -0.84 5.48
C ALA A 40 2.07 -1.08 6.96
N GLU A 41 3.35 -1.12 7.35
CA GLU A 41 3.75 -1.24 8.75
C GLU A 41 3.22 -0.06 9.58
N ARG A 42 3.26 1.16 9.02
CA ARG A 42 2.69 2.33 9.68
C ARG A 42 1.17 2.23 9.82
N VAL A 43 0.47 1.78 8.77
CA VAL A 43 -0.98 1.56 8.80
C VAL A 43 -1.38 0.54 9.86
N LEU A 44 -0.62 -0.57 9.99
CA LEU A 44 -0.85 -1.57 11.04
C LEU A 44 -0.67 -1.02 12.45
N GLY A 45 0.33 -0.14 12.64
CA GLY A 45 0.63 0.46 13.93
C GLY A 45 -0.28 1.63 14.33
N CYS A 46 -1.18 2.08 13.44
CA CYS A 46 -2.07 3.21 13.71
C CYS A 46 -3.43 2.77 14.24
N ASP A 47 -3.98 3.61 15.11
CA ASP A 47 -5.34 3.44 15.65
C ASP A 47 -6.38 3.87 14.60
N LEU A 48 -6.59 2.97 13.64
CA LEU A 48 -7.62 3.05 12.62
C LEU A 48 -8.70 2.00 12.88
N LEU A 49 -9.87 2.18 12.28
CA LEU A 49 -10.85 1.11 12.23
C LEU A 49 -10.25 -0.11 11.49
N PRO A 50 -10.50 -1.36 11.93
CA PRO A 50 -9.94 -2.55 11.30
C PRO A 50 -10.23 -2.64 9.79
N GLN A 51 -11.43 -2.23 9.37
CA GLN A 51 -11.84 -2.19 7.96
C GLN A 51 -10.98 -1.20 7.16
N THR A 52 -10.76 0.00 7.70
CA THR A 52 -9.91 1.01 7.06
C THR A 52 -8.47 0.53 6.93
N ARG A 53 -7.90 -0.15 7.95
CA ARG A 53 -6.57 -0.75 7.82
C ARG A 53 -6.52 -1.79 6.70
N GLN A 54 -7.48 -2.71 6.70
CA GLN A 54 -7.57 -3.76 5.69
C GLN A 54 -7.65 -3.14 4.29
N GLU A 55 -8.56 -2.20 4.07
CA GLU A 55 -8.72 -1.53 2.77
C GLU A 55 -7.46 -0.82 2.31
N ILE A 56 -6.74 -0.11 3.18
CA ILE A 56 -5.48 0.54 2.81
C ILE A 56 -4.43 -0.50 2.42
N ILE A 57 -4.30 -1.60 3.19
CA ILE A 57 -3.32 -2.66 2.91
C ILE A 57 -3.66 -3.35 1.58
N GLU A 58 -4.92 -3.68 1.32
CA GLU A 58 -5.36 -4.26 0.03
C GLU A 58 -5.07 -3.33 -1.16
N ASN A 59 -5.27 -2.03 -0.96
CA ASN A 59 -4.92 -1.02 -1.97
C ASN A 59 -3.40 -0.94 -2.19
N LEU A 60 -2.58 -1.03 -1.14
CA LEU A 60 -1.11 -1.10 -1.26
C LEU A 60 -0.66 -2.40 -1.95
N VAL A 61 -1.32 -3.53 -1.69
CA VAL A 61 -1.10 -4.80 -2.42
C VAL A 61 -1.34 -4.60 -3.91
N PHE A 62 -2.48 -4.00 -4.28
CA PHE A 62 -2.81 -3.72 -5.67
C PHE A 62 -1.75 -2.83 -6.33
N VAL A 63 -1.28 -1.77 -5.65
CA VAL A 63 -0.20 -0.90 -6.15
C VAL A 63 1.08 -1.71 -6.38
N GLY A 64 1.47 -2.58 -5.44
CA GLY A 64 2.64 -3.44 -5.59
C GLY A 64 2.53 -4.44 -6.74
N GLN A 65 1.34 -5.00 -6.98
CA GLN A 65 1.08 -5.85 -8.14
C GLN A 65 1.20 -5.07 -9.45
N GLN A 66 0.64 -3.86 -9.52
CA GLN A 66 0.75 -3.02 -10.72
C GLN A 66 2.18 -2.54 -10.98
N ALA A 67 3.00 -2.39 -9.93
CA ALA A 67 4.40 -2.01 -10.08
C ALA A 67 5.26 -3.10 -10.75
N GLN A 68 4.88 -4.37 -10.63
CA GLN A 68 5.54 -5.51 -11.27
C GLN A 68 5.13 -5.70 -12.74
N ILE A 69 4.08 -5.00 -13.20
CA ILE A 69 3.60 -5.06 -14.57
C ILE A 69 4.36 -4.04 -15.43
N LEU A 70 4.59 -4.36 -16.70
CA LEU A 70 5.18 -3.44 -17.67
C LEU A 70 4.37 -2.13 -17.78
N PRO A 71 5.01 -0.95 -17.85
CA PRO A 71 4.33 0.35 -17.80
C PRO A 71 3.11 0.49 -18.71
N GLU A 72 3.18 0.00 -19.94
CA GLU A 72 2.15 0.07 -20.96
C GLU A 72 0.94 -0.84 -20.72
N LYS A 73 1.07 -1.84 -19.82
CA LYS A 73 0.00 -2.77 -19.45
C LYS A 73 -0.65 -2.44 -18.10
N ARG A 74 -0.13 -1.45 -17.38
CA ARG A 74 -0.65 -1.05 -16.06
C ARG A 74 -2.02 -0.43 -16.20
N LYS A 75 -2.88 -0.67 -15.21
CA LYS A 75 -4.17 0.01 -15.06
C LYS A 75 -3.97 1.42 -14.52
N ARG A 76 -3.28 2.29 -15.28
CA ARG A 76 -2.77 3.60 -14.81
C ARG A 76 -3.85 4.47 -14.14
N GLY A 77 -5.03 4.58 -14.74
CA GLY A 77 -6.14 5.35 -14.15
C GLY A 77 -6.60 4.81 -12.80
N VAL A 78 -6.63 3.48 -12.65
CA VAL A 78 -6.99 2.80 -11.40
C VAL A 78 -5.91 3.01 -10.34
N VAL A 79 -4.62 2.86 -10.70
CA VAL A 79 -3.52 3.10 -9.76
C VAL A 79 -3.52 4.54 -9.26
N LYS A 80 -3.77 5.52 -10.14
CA LYS A 80 -3.88 6.93 -9.74
C LYS A 80 -5.02 7.15 -8.74
N ALA A 81 -6.19 6.56 -9.01
CA ALA A 81 -7.33 6.64 -8.11
C ALA A 81 -7.05 5.99 -6.75
N VAL A 82 -6.42 4.81 -6.75
CA VAL A 82 -6.03 4.09 -5.53
C VAL A 82 -5.02 4.87 -4.69
N LEU A 83 -3.95 5.40 -5.31
CA LEU A 83 -2.97 6.23 -4.61
C LEU A 83 -3.60 7.52 -4.05
N SER A 84 -4.53 8.13 -4.78
CA SER A 84 -5.25 9.31 -4.31
C SER A 84 -6.15 8.99 -3.11
N TYR A 85 -6.82 7.83 -3.12
CA TYR A 85 -7.60 7.34 -1.99
C TYR A 85 -6.72 7.11 -0.75
N ILE A 86 -5.62 6.36 -0.89
CA ILE A 86 -4.70 6.10 0.22
C ILE A 86 -4.21 7.42 0.82
N LYS A 87 -3.76 8.36 -0.03
CA LYS A 87 -3.35 9.71 0.40
C LYS A 87 -4.43 10.41 1.20
N HIS A 88 -5.66 10.44 0.69
CA HIS A 88 -6.78 11.11 1.32
C HIS A 88 -7.09 10.54 2.72
N VAL A 89 -7.04 9.22 2.86
CA VAL A 89 -7.27 8.55 4.15
C VAL A 89 -6.10 8.75 5.13
N MET A 90 -4.87 8.80 4.64
CA MET A 90 -3.67 8.94 5.48
C MET A 90 -3.43 10.38 5.95
N GLN A 91 -3.80 11.39 5.14
CA GLN A 91 -3.56 12.80 5.44
C GLN A 91 -4.09 13.32 6.79
N PRO A 92 -5.32 12.99 7.24
CA PRO A 92 -5.84 13.52 8.50
C PRO A 92 -5.25 12.84 9.75
N VAL A 93 -4.50 11.75 9.61
CA VAL A 93 -3.93 11.00 10.72
C VAL A 93 -2.43 11.30 10.77
N GLU A 94 -2.00 12.13 11.72
CA GLU A 94 -0.63 12.67 11.77
C GLU A 94 0.47 11.61 11.58
N PRO A 95 0.45 10.44 12.27
CA PRO A 95 1.43 9.38 12.02
C PRO A 95 1.47 8.87 10.56
N LEU A 96 0.34 8.85 9.88
CA LEU A 96 0.19 8.38 8.50
C LEU A 96 0.48 9.49 7.50
N HIS A 97 0.17 10.74 7.83
CA HIS A 97 0.54 11.90 7.04
C HIS A 97 2.05 11.94 6.79
N ASP A 98 2.85 11.79 7.84
CA ASP A 98 4.33 11.82 7.72
C ASP A 98 4.87 10.63 6.91
N ALA A 99 4.28 9.45 7.11
CA ALA A 99 4.63 8.27 6.34
C ALA A 99 4.29 8.44 4.86
N TRP A 100 3.14 9.02 4.53
CA TRP A 100 2.78 9.33 3.15
C TRP A 100 3.72 10.37 2.55
N HIS A 101 4.06 11.43 3.29
CA HIS A 101 4.98 12.46 2.81
C HIS A 101 6.38 11.90 2.52
N THR A 102 6.81 10.91 3.31
CA THR A 102 8.13 10.28 3.17
C THR A 102 8.16 9.21 2.07
N HIS A 103 7.12 8.38 1.96
CA HIS A 103 7.13 7.18 1.11
C HIS A 103 6.11 7.19 -0.03
N GLY A 104 4.99 7.90 0.12
CA GLY A 104 3.96 8.00 -0.91
C GLY A 104 4.47 8.64 -2.20
N ARG A 105 5.38 9.63 -2.08
CA ARG A 105 6.00 10.28 -3.24
C ARG A 105 6.83 9.33 -4.09
N THR A 106 7.48 8.34 -3.50
CA THR A 106 8.22 7.30 -4.24
C THR A 106 7.27 6.52 -5.15
N LEU A 107 6.06 6.20 -4.66
CA LEU A 107 5.05 5.50 -5.44
C LEU A 107 4.49 6.40 -6.55
N GLU A 108 4.11 7.64 -6.22
CA GLU A 108 3.60 8.62 -7.20
C GLU A 108 4.63 8.83 -8.35
N ASN A 109 5.91 9.01 -8.01
CA ASN A 109 6.99 9.17 -8.98
C ASN A 109 7.17 7.93 -9.88
N PHE A 110 7.14 6.73 -9.30
CA PHE A 110 7.31 5.48 -10.04
C PHE A 110 6.24 5.28 -11.13
N PHE A 111 5.01 5.76 -10.87
CA PHE A 111 3.90 5.69 -11.84
C PHE A 111 3.72 6.96 -12.68
N HIS A 112 4.57 7.97 -12.50
CA HIS A 112 4.51 9.26 -13.18
C HIS A 112 3.15 9.97 -13.00
N PHE A 113 2.80 10.26 -11.74
CA PHE A 113 1.60 11.02 -11.34
C PHE A 113 1.91 12.37 -10.71
#